data_AF-A0A2S1R9N7-F1
#
_entry.id   AF-A0A2S1R9N7-F1
#
_cell.length_a   1.000
_cell.length_b   1.000
_cell.length_c   1.000
_cell.angle_alpha   90.00
_cell.angle_beta   90.00
_cell.angle_gamma   90.00
#
_symmetry.space_group_name_H-M   'P 1'
#
loop_
_entity.id
_entity.type
_entity.pdbx_description
1 polymer ?
#
loop_
_entity_poly.entity_id
_entity_poly.type
_entity_poly.pdbx_seq_one_letter_code
_entity_poly.pdbx_strand_id
1 'polypeptide(L)'
;MELAVLVVLTIVLVLAVVRLLLVRDIGSQAMILEFGFMTFIALLVTLGSALRTGVLFDLLLVASVVGFLFTIGLARLQTRGRR
;
A
#
# COMPACT_ATOMS: atom_id res chain seq x y z
N MET A 1 10.96 -14.98 -12.81
CA MET A 1 10.01 -15.06 -11.68
C MET A 1 9.53 -13.68 -11.26
N GLU A 2 10.41 -12.69 -11.11
CA GLU A 2 10.06 -11.32 -10.69
C GLU A 2 8.99 -10.65 -11.58
N LEU A 3 9.04 -10.84 -12.90
CA LEU A 3 8.01 -10.30 -13.81
C LEU A 3 6.61 -10.84 -13.53
N ALA A 4 6.47 -12.13 -13.23
CA ALA A 4 5.18 -12.72 -12.90
C ALA A 4 4.65 -12.16 -11.57
N VAL A 5 5.52 -11.97 -10.58
CA VAL A 5 5.17 -11.35 -9.29
C VAL A 5 4.73 -9.90 -9.49
N LEU A 6 5.44 -9.12 -10.32
CA LEU A 6 5.06 -7.75 -10.66
C LEU A 6 3.68 -7.67 -11.30
N VAL A 7 3.37 -8.56 -12.26
CA VAL A 7 2.05 -8.62 -12.89
C VAL A 7 0.97 -8.93 -11.86
N VAL A 8 1.18 -9.93 -11.01
CA VAL A 8 0.20 -10.29 -9.96
C VAL A 8 -0.03 -9.13 -9.00
N LEU A 9 1.04 -8.52 -8.48
CA LEU A 9 0.93 -7.38 -7.57
C LEU A 9 0.25 -6.18 -8.22
N THR A 10 0.50 -5.93 -9.51
CA THR A 10 -0.17 -4.88 -10.27
C THR A 10 -1.67 -5.14 -10.35
N ILE A 11 -2.07 -6.37 -10.68
CA ILE A 11 -3.50 -6.76 -10.72
C ILE A 11 -4.14 -6.59 -9.34
N VAL A 12 -3.47 -7.05 -8.27
CA VAL A 12 -3.97 -6.90 -6.89
C VAL A 12 -4.15 -5.42 -6.53
N LEU A 13 -3.20 -4.56 -6.90
CA LEU A 13 -3.30 -3.13 -6.65
C LEU A 13 -4.47 -2.49 -7.43
N VAL A 14 -4.65 -2.86 -8.70
CA VAL A 14 -5.81 -2.42 -9.49
C VAL A 14 -7.13 -2.86 -8.85
N LEU A 15 -7.22 -4.11 -8.41
CA LEU A 15 -8.41 -4.62 -7.72
C LEU A 15 -8.67 -3.90 -6.40
N ALA A 16 -7.63 -3.56 -5.64
CA ALA A 16 -7.74 -2.77 -4.42
C ALA A 16 -8.31 -1.36 -4.72
N VAL A 17 -7.82 -0.70 -5.77
CA VAL A 17 -8.34 0.61 -6.22
C VAL A 17 -9.80 0.49 -6.66
N VAL A 18 -10.15 -0.50 -7.48
CA VAL A 18 -11.55 -0.73 -7.89
C VAL A 18 -12.43 -0.96 -6.67
N ARG A 19 -11.99 -1.79 -5.72
CA ARG A 19 -12.75 -2.08 -4.50
C ARG A 19 -12.92 -0.84 -3.62
N LEU A 20 -11.90 0.00 -3.51
CA LEU A 20 -11.95 1.26 -2.80
C LEU A 20 -13.04 2.19 -3.35
N LEU A 21 -13.16 2.28 -4.67
CA LEU A 21 -14.17 3.11 -5.33
C LEU A 21 -15.60 2.58 -5.14
N LEU A 22 -15.77 1.28 -4.90
CA LEU A 22 -17.07 0.63 -4.75
C LEU A 22 -17.58 0.61 -3.29
N VAL A 23 -16.68 0.58 -2.32
CA VAL A 23 -17.02 0.53 -0.89
C VAL A 23 -17.40 1.92 -0.38
N ARG A 24 -18.49 1.99 0.39
CA ARG A 24 -18.99 3.24 1.00
C ARG A 24 -18.66 3.39 2.49
N ASP A 25 -18.40 2.29 3.17
CA ASP A 25 -18.08 2.29 4.59
C ASP A 25 -16.63 2.77 4.83
N ILE A 26 -16.47 3.79 5.68
CA ILE A 26 -15.17 4.40 5.98
C ILE A 26 -14.22 3.37 6.62
N GLY A 27 -14.76 2.45 7.43
CA GLY A 27 -13.98 1.39 8.06
C GLY A 27 -13.28 0.51 7.04
N SER A 28 -14.09 0.01 6.12
CA SER A 28 -13.68 -0.84 5.00
C SER A 28 -12.76 -0.09 4.03
N GLN A 29 -13.03 1.19 3.73
CA GLN A 29 -12.14 2.02 2.89
C GLN A 29 -10.74 2.15 3.51
N ALA A 30 -10.65 2.41 4.82
CA ALA A 30 -9.37 2.50 5.53
C ALA A 30 -8.58 1.18 5.44
N MET A 31 -9.25 0.05 5.63
CA MET A 31 -8.62 -1.27 5.51
C MET A 31 -8.11 -1.55 4.08
N ILE A 32 -8.89 -1.17 3.06
CA ILE A 32 -8.48 -1.32 1.66
C ILE A 32 -7.29 -0.41 1.32
N LEU A 33 -7.26 0.84 1.82
CA LEU A 33 -6.10 1.72 1.61
C LEU A 33 -4.84 1.14 2.26
N GLU A 34 -4.93 0.65 3.48
CA GLU A 34 -3.80 0.03 4.17
C GLU A 34 -3.27 -1.20 3.41
N PHE A 35 -4.18 -2.07 2.96
CA PHE A 35 -3.83 -3.21 2.12
C PHE A 35 -3.20 -2.79 0.78
N GLY A 36 -3.76 -1.76 0.12
CA GLY A 36 -3.23 -1.21 -1.12
C GLY A 36 -1.83 -0.62 -0.93
N PHE A 37 -1.59 0.04 0.21
CA PHE A 37 -0.29 0.57 0.56
C PHE A 37 0.75 -0.54 0.76
N MET A 38 0.42 -1.61 1.51
CA MET A 38 1.31 -2.77 1.66
C MET A 38 1.57 -3.48 0.33
N THR A 39 0.57 -3.56 -0.55
CA THR A 39 0.73 -4.09 -1.92
C THR A 39 1.69 -3.23 -2.74
N PHE A 40 1.60 -1.90 -2.61
CA PHE A 40 2.51 -0.96 -3.26
C PHE A 40 3.95 -1.10 -2.74
N ILE A 41 4.16 -1.29 -1.44
CA ILE A 41 5.48 -1.61 -0.86
C ILE A 41 6.04 -2.90 -1.48
N ALA A 42 5.25 -3.96 -1.55
CA ALA A 42 5.67 -5.22 -2.18
C ALA A 42 6.05 -5.04 -3.66
N LEU A 43 5.32 -4.18 -4.39
CA LEU A 43 5.61 -3.84 -5.78
C LEU A 43 6.97 -3.13 -5.91
N LEU A 44 7.25 -2.14 -5.04
CA LEU A 44 8.52 -1.42 -5.03
C LEU A 44 9.71 -2.33 -4.68
N VAL A 45 9.57 -3.25 -3.72
CA VAL A 45 10.61 -4.25 -3.39
C VAL A 45 10.91 -5.11 -4.60
N THR A 46 9.86 -5.65 -5.23
CA THR A 46 10.01 -6.54 -6.38
C THR A 46 10.63 -5.80 -7.56
N LEU A 47 10.23 -4.55 -7.79
CA LEU A 47 10.79 -3.70 -8.85
C LEU A 47 12.25 -3.33 -8.57
N GLY A 48 12.60 -3.01 -7.32
CA GLY A 48 13.97 -2.74 -6.86
C GLY A 48 14.90 -3.92 -7.12
N SER A 49 14.43 -5.11 -6.77
CA SER A 49 15.12 -6.38 -7.06
C SER A 49 15.32 -6.57 -8.56
N ALA A 50 14.25 -6.43 -9.35
CA ALA A 50 14.28 -6.65 -10.80
C ALA A 50 15.22 -5.67 -11.53
N LEU A 51 15.25 -4.41 -11.11
CA LEU A 51 16.10 -3.36 -11.70
C LEU A 51 17.53 -3.35 -11.11
N ARG A 52 17.80 -4.17 -10.08
CA ARG A 52 19.10 -4.24 -9.38
C ARG A 52 19.61 -2.88 -8.91
N THR A 53 18.71 -2.03 -8.44
CA THR A 53 19.02 -0.65 -8.00
C THR A 53 18.73 -0.45 -6.52
N GLY A 54 19.65 0.23 -5.84
CA GLY A 54 19.50 0.61 -4.42
C GLY A 54 18.47 1.73 -4.20
N VAL A 55 18.23 2.58 -5.20
CA VAL A 55 17.39 3.79 -5.07
C VAL A 55 15.96 3.47 -4.65
N LEU A 56 15.41 2.33 -5.10
CA LEU A 56 14.06 1.92 -4.73
C LEU A 56 13.97 1.47 -3.27
N PHE A 57 15.07 1.02 -2.66
CA PHE A 57 15.13 0.68 -1.24
C PHE A 57 15.15 1.91 -0.34
N ASP A 58 15.76 3.01 -0.79
CA ASP A 58 15.66 4.30 -0.08
C ASP A 58 14.21 4.80 -0.09
N LEU A 59 13.54 4.71 -1.24
CA LEU A 59 12.12 5.04 -1.36
C LEU A 59 11.24 4.15 -0.48
N LEU A 60 11.56 2.85 -0.38
CA LEU A 60 10.87 1.91 0.50
C LEU A 60 11.01 2.28 1.97
N LEU A 61 12.17 2.74 2.40
CA LEU A 61 12.40 3.17 3.77
C LEU A 61 11.53 4.40 4.11
N VAL A 62 11.52 5.39 3.22
CA VAL A 62 10.65 6.57 3.35
C VAL A 62 9.17 6.17 3.33
N ALA A 63 8.78 5.34 2.36
CA ALA A 63 7.41 4.86 2.22
C ALA A 63 6.97 4.11 3.48
N SER A 64 7.81 3.28 4.10
CA SER A 64 7.46 2.56 5.32
C SER A 64 7.10 3.50 6.49
N VAL A 65 7.84 4.59 6.65
CA VAL A 65 7.53 5.62 7.66
C VAL A 65 6.22 6.33 7.32
N VAL A 66 6.04 6.72 6.05
CA VAL A 66 4.80 7.36 5.57
C VAL A 66 3.60 6.44 5.75
N GLY A 67 3.74 5.16 5.44
CA GLY A 67 2.73 4.13 5.60
C GLY A 67 2.28 3.99 7.04
N PHE A 68 3.24 3.88 7.97
CA PHE A 68 2.92 3.82 9.39
C PHE A 68 2.15 5.06 9.88
N LEU A 69 2.60 6.26 9.50
CA LEU A 69 1.90 7.50 9.83
C LEU A 69 0.50 7.54 9.22
N PHE A 70 0.36 7.01 8.01
CA PHE A 70 -0.90 6.89 7.30
C PHE A 70 -1.88 5.95 8.05
N THR A 71 -1.42 4.78 8.50
CA THR A 71 -2.23 3.84 9.31
C THR A 71 -2.72 4.51 10.60
N ILE A 72 -1.85 5.23 11.31
CA ILE A 72 -2.24 5.99 12.52
C ILE A 72 -3.29 7.05 12.16
N GLY A 73 -3.09 7.77 11.06
CA GLY A 73 -4.04 8.77 10.56
C GLY A 73 -5.42 8.17 10.30
N LEU A 74 -5.49 7.02 9.65
CA LEU A 74 -6.72 6.29 9.40
C LEU A 74 -7.40 5.83 10.70
N ALA A 75 -6.63 5.28 11.65
CA ALA A 75 -7.16 4.87 12.94
C ALA A 75 -7.77 6.06 13.69
N ARG A 76 -7.08 7.21 13.71
CA ARG A 76 -7.60 8.44 14.34
C ARG A 76 -8.84 8.98 13.63
N LEU A 77 -8.92 8.85 12.30
CA LEU A 77 -10.09 9.25 11.53
C LEU A 77 -11.31 8.40 11.94
N GLN A 78 -11.14 7.09 12.08
CA GLN A 78 -12.20 6.18 12.56
C GLN A 78 -12.63 6.49 14.00
N THR A 79 -11.69 6.69 14.91
CA THR A 79 -12.02 6.97 16.33
C THR A 79 -12.43 8.42 16.58
N ARG A 80 -12.45 9.28 15.54
CA ARG A 80 -12.68 10.73 15.64
C ARG A 80 -11.73 11.41 16.64
N GLY A 81 -10.51 10.87 16.78
CA GLY A 81 -9.50 11.38 17.71
C GLY A 81 -9.76 11.07 19.19
N ARG A 82 -10.75 10.23 19.51
CA ARG A 82 -10.94 9.71 20.88
C ARG A 82 -9.86 8.67 21.18
N ARG A 83 -9.28 8.78 22.39
CA ARG A 83 -8.23 7.89 22.90
C ARG A 83 -8.84 6.72 23.65
#